data_AF-A0A965VNF3-F1
#
_entry.id   AF-A0A965VNF3-F1
#
_cell.length_a   1.000
_cell.length_b   1.000
_cell.length_c   1.000
_cell.angle_alpha   90.00
_cell.angle_beta   90.00
_cell.angle_gamma   90.00
#
_symmetry.space_group_name_H-M   'P 1'
#
loop_
_entity.id
_entity.type
_entity.pdbx_description
1 polymer ?
#
loop_
_entity_poly.entity_id
_entity_poly.type
_entity_poly.pdbx_seq_one_letter_code
_entity_poly.pdbx_strand_id
1 'polypeptide(L)'
;MPSDDVSIYDLVQIVDVLLGYRSNVGAEFAAFGIPVVVPANKDFFTYPSEINRTGYSEKEYARLIDDAVGEGWSIENMRIVYRWLAFLFTRIAVDFSDSVSAQPSAIRPKKPGFRLWLWRKMVFFIIQFGPLIRERIALRGRTSSDEAKDIFADVIEHGRSNLADSIVWKHSTTSLDRETQMLRERLGTLEKDRWGNFVSEKSLAATVSAYLATSAR
;
A
#
# COMPACT_ATOMS: atom_id res chain seq x y z
N MET A 1 3.47 -22.42 -6.01
CA MET A 1 2.97 -22.37 -4.60
C MET A 1 4.17 -22.11 -3.67
N PRO A 2 4.00 -21.77 -2.38
CA PRO A 2 5.13 -21.39 -1.51
C PRO A 2 6.27 -22.43 -1.43
N SER A 3 6.00 -23.68 -1.79
CA SER A 3 6.96 -24.77 -1.95
C SER A 3 7.91 -24.62 -3.14
N ASP A 4 7.52 -23.83 -4.13
CA ASP A 4 8.16 -23.76 -5.45
C ASP A 4 9.08 -22.52 -5.57
N ASP A 5 9.26 -21.78 -4.48
CA ASP A 5 10.02 -20.51 -4.43
C ASP A 5 9.55 -19.46 -5.45
N VAL A 6 8.27 -19.54 -5.84
CA VAL A 6 7.62 -18.57 -6.73
C VAL A 6 6.77 -17.63 -5.90
N SER A 7 7.13 -16.35 -5.93
CA SER A 7 6.33 -15.28 -5.36
C SER A 7 5.15 -14.96 -6.28
N ILE A 8 4.04 -14.52 -5.70
CA ILE A 8 2.90 -14.05 -6.49
C ILE A 8 3.26 -12.84 -7.36
N TYR A 9 4.27 -12.06 -6.94
CA TYR A 9 4.79 -10.93 -7.70
C TYR A 9 5.62 -11.34 -8.92
N ASP A 10 6.10 -12.59 -8.96
CA ASP A 10 6.75 -13.12 -10.17
C ASP A 10 5.69 -13.39 -11.25
N LEU A 11 4.47 -13.76 -10.85
CA LEU A 11 3.35 -14.01 -11.76
C LEU A 11 2.80 -12.73 -12.39
N VAL A 12 2.92 -11.58 -11.71
CA VAL A 12 2.49 -10.27 -12.22
C VAL A 12 3.10 -9.97 -13.60
N GLN A 13 4.28 -10.52 -13.90
CA GLN A 13 4.94 -10.29 -15.19
C GLN A 13 4.32 -11.06 -16.36
N ILE A 14 3.51 -12.09 -16.12
CA ILE A 14 3.00 -12.99 -17.16
C ILE A 14 1.48 -13.13 -17.16
N VAL A 15 0.79 -12.38 -16.28
CA VAL A 15 -0.66 -12.44 -16.11
C VAL A 15 -1.31 -11.26 -16.79
N ASP A 16 -2.21 -11.53 -17.73
CA ASP A 16 -3.02 -10.51 -18.40
C ASP A 16 -4.29 -10.17 -17.61
N VAL A 17 -4.88 -11.15 -16.93
CA VAL A 17 -6.11 -11.01 -16.14
C VAL A 17 -6.00 -11.86 -14.88
N LEU A 18 -6.34 -11.27 -13.73
CA LEU A 18 -6.46 -12.02 -12.48
C LEU A 18 -7.91 -12.44 -12.24
N LEU A 19 -8.12 -13.74 -12.03
CA LEU A 19 -9.40 -14.27 -11.56
C LEU A 19 -9.35 -14.40 -10.04
N GLY A 20 -10.08 -13.52 -9.35
CA GLY A 20 -10.12 -13.44 -7.89
C GLY A 20 -11.40 -14.02 -7.30
N TYR A 21 -11.44 -14.13 -5.97
CA TYR A 21 -12.68 -14.45 -5.25
C TYR A 21 -12.84 -13.69 -3.94
N ARG A 22 -11.96 -13.90 -2.95
CA ARG A 22 -12.01 -13.22 -1.64
C ARG A 22 -10.66 -12.66 -1.17
N SER A 23 -9.65 -12.72 -2.04
CA SER A 23 -8.30 -12.33 -1.69
C SER A 23 -8.07 -10.84 -1.92
N ASN A 24 -7.26 -10.22 -1.05
CA ASN A 24 -6.74 -8.86 -1.25
C ASN A 24 -5.72 -8.78 -2.38
N VAL A 25 -5.23 -9.92 -2.88
CA VAL A 25 -4.40 -10.03 -4.08
C VAL A 25 -5.03 -9.34 -5.30
N GLY A 26 -6.38 -9.27 -5.35
CA GLY A 26 -7.09 -8.50 -6.39
C GLY A 26 -6.62 -7.05 -6.44
N ALA A 27 -6.73 -6.33 -5.31
CA ALA A 27 -6.26 -4.96 -5.23
C ALA A 27 -4.75 -4.85 -5.52
N GLU A 28 -3.93 -5.81 -5.09
CA GLU A 28 -2.49 -5.80 -5.38
C GLU A 28 -2.18 -5.90 -6.88
N PHE A 29 -2.84 -6.78 -7.62
CA PHE A 29 -2.65 -6.92 -9.07
C PHE A 29 -3.21 -5.71 -9.84
N ALA A 30 -4.38 -5.22 -9.42
CA ALA A 30 -4.94 -3.99 -9.97
C ALA A 30 -4.04 -2.76 -9.70
N ALA A 31 -3.27 -2.74 -8.60
CA ALA A 31 -2.25 -1.70 -8.35
C ALA A 31 -1.10 -1.73 -9.38
N PHE A 32 -0.90 -2.85 -10.09
CA PHE A 32 0.01 -2.97 -11.23
C PHE A 32 -0.70 -2.78 -12.57
N GLY A 33 -1.99 -2.46 -12.58
CA GLY A 33 -2.80 -2.20 -13.76
C GLY A 33 -3.46 -3.42 -14.37
N ILE A 34 -3.27 -4.60 -13.75
CA ILE A 34 -3.84 -5.85 -14.22
C ILE A 34 -5.34 -5.87 -13.90
N PRO A 35 -6.21 -6.11 -14.88
CA PRO A 35 -7.64 -6.27 -14.64
C PRO A 35 -7.96 -7.46 -13.73
N VAL A 36 -8.93 -7.26 -12.84
CA VAL A 36 -9.38 -8.28 -11.89
C VAL A 36 -10.85 -8.59 -12.13
N VAL A 37 -11.17 -9.87 -12.32
CA VAL A 37 -12.54 -10.36 -12.46
C VAL A 37 -12.86 -11.28 -11.29
N VAL A 38 -14.02 -11.08 -10.68
CA VAL A 38 -14.49 -11.86 -9.53
C VAL A 38 -15.93 -12.29 -9.75
N PRO A 39 -16.34 -13.49 -9.31
CA PRO A 39 -17.75 -13.81 -9.26
C PRO A 39 -18.40 -13.08 -8.08
N ALA A 40 -19.68 -12.76 -8.21
CA ALA A 40 -20.46 -12.19 -7.11
C ALA A 40 -20.43 -13.14 -5.91
N ASN A 41 -20.03 -12.61 -4.77
CA ASN A 41 -19.94 -13.33 -3.50
C ASN A 41 -20.82 -12.63 -2.46
N LYS A 42 -21.21 -13.37 -1.42
CA LYS A 42 -21.91 -12.78 -0.26
C LYS A 42 -20.95 -12.10 0.71
N ASP A 43 -19.66 -12.36 0.56
CA ASP A 43 -18.60 -11.95 1.47
C ASP A 43 -17.96 -10.66 0.98
N PHE A 44 -17.85 -9.69 1.87
CA PHE A 44 -17.37 -8.36 1.52
C PHE A 44 -15.86 -8.35 1.26
N PHE A 45 -15.42 -7.74 0.16
CA PHE A 45 -14.02 -7.38 -0.03
C PHE A 45 -13.64 -6.28 0.95
N THR A 46 -12.40 -6.26 1.44
CA THR A 46 -11.94 -5.16 2.33
C THR A 46 -11.67 -3.86 1.59
N TYR A 47 -12.04 -3.78 0.31
CA TYR A 47 -11.80 -2.67 -0.60
C TYR A 47 -13.03 -2.44 -1.51
N PRO A 48 -13.18 -1.25 -2.11
CA PRO A 48 -14.35 -0.89 -2.92
C PRO A 48 -14.54 -1.83 -4.12
N SER A 49 -15.80 -2.14 -4.45
CA SER A 49 -16.12 -3.09 -5.52
C SER A 49 -15.71 -2.60 -6.91
N GLU A 50 -15.52 -1.29 -7.08
CA GLU A 50 -15.08 -0.64 -8.32
C GLU A 50 -13.68 -1.07 -8.77
N ILE A 51 -12.88 -1.66 -7.87
CA ILE A 51 -11.57 -2.24 -8.21
C ILE A 51 -11.74 -3.54 -9.02
N ASN A 52 -12.85 -4.25 -8.83
CA ASN A 52 -13.09 -5.55 -9.45
C ASN A 52 -14.22 -5.47 -10.48
N ARG A 53 -14.11 -6.25 -11.56
CA ARG A 53 -15.25 -6.56 -12.41
C ARG A 53 -16.02 -7.73 -11.80
N THR A 54 -17.25 -7.48 -11.31
CA THR A 54 -18.03 -8.48 -10.58
C THR A 54 -19.10 -9.10 -11.47
N GLY A 55 -19.01 -10.41 -11.72
CA GLY A 55 -20.01 -11.16 -12.49
C GLY A 55 -21.09 -11.77 -11.60
N TYR A 56 -22.36 -11.43 -11.83
CA TYR A 56 -23.50 -11.91 -11.03
C TYR A 56 -24.15 -13.19 -11.57
N SER A 57 -23.73 -13.64 -12.75
CA SER A 57 -24.09 -14.93 -13.34
C SER A 57 -22.88 -15.54 -14.04
N GLU A 58 -22.91 -16.85 -14.30
CA GLU A 58 -21.86 -17.55 -15.05
C GLU A 58 -21.60 -16.91 -16.42
N LYS A 59 -22.68 -16.58 -17.15
CA LYS A 59 -22.58 -15.93 -18.47
C LYS A 59 -21.94 -14.55 -18.39
N GLU A 60 -22.30 -13.77 -17.38
CA GLU A 60 -21.70 -12.45 -17.17
C GLU A 60 -20.24 -12.54 -16.74
N TYR A 61 -19.91 -13.47 -15.84
CA TYR A 61 -18.54 -13.71 -15.41
C TYR A 61 -17.65 -14.10 -16.58
N ALA A 62 -18.09 -15.03 -17.44
CA ALA A 62 -17.37 -15.40 -18.66
C ALA A 62 -17.16 -14.20 -19.59
N ARG A 63 -18.21 -13.40 -19.84
CA ARG A 63 -18.10 -12.17 -20.65
C ARG A 63 -17.09 -11.18 -20.07
N LEU A 64 -17.12 -10.95 -18.75
CA LEU A 64 -16.19 -10.03 -18.10
C LEU A 64 -14.73 -10.50 -18.17
N ILE A 65 -14.50 -11.82 -18.25
CA ILE A 65 -13.16 -12.38 -18.51
C ILE A 65 -12.71 -12.04 -19.92
N ASP A 66 -13.56 -12.27 -20.93
CA ASP A 66 -13.22 -11.96 -22.33
C ASP A 66 -12.98 -10.46 -22.51
N ASP A 67 -13.83 -9.61 -21.93
CA ASP A 67 -13.66 -8.16 -21.94
C ASP A 67 -12.34 -7.76 -21.25
N ALA A 68 -12.00 -8.37 -20.12
CA ALA A 68 -10.76 -8.12 -19.41
C ALA A 68 -9.52 -8.48 -20.23
N VAL A 69 -9.55 -9.61 -20.93
CA VAL A 69 -8.46 -10.06 -21.81
C VAL A 69 -8.33 -9.11 -23.00
N GLY A 70 -9.44 -8.66 -23.58
CA GLY A 70 -9.44 -7.75 -24.72
C GLY A 70 -8.96 -6.33 -24.38
N GLU A 71 -9.34 -5.80 -23.21
CA GLU A 71 -8.88 -4.50 -22.72
C GLU A 71 -7.41 -4.54 -22.26
N GLY A 72 -7.00 -5.62 -21.59
CA GLY A 72 -5.66 -5.82 -21.08
C GLY A 72 -5.27 -4.85 -19.95
N TRP A 73 -3.97 -4.55 -19.88
CA TRP A 73 -3.39 -3.67 -18.87
C TRP A 73 -3.91 -2.22 -18.97
N SER A 74 -4.19 -1.59 -17.82
CA SER A 74 -4.67 -0.21 -17.77
C SER A 74 -4.12 0.58 -16.58
N ILE A 75 -3.68 1.81 -16.83
CA ILE A 75 -3.30 2.75 -15.77
C ILE A 75 -4.49 3.18 -14.91
N GLU A 76 -5.72 3.14 -15.44
CA GLU A 76 -6.91 3.50 -14.67
C GLU A 76 -7.21 2.47 -13.58
N ASN A 77 -6.91 1.18 -13.82
CA ASN A 77 -6.98 0.14 -12.78
C ASN A 77 -6.03 0.50 -11.63
N MET A 78 -4.80 0.92 -11.93
CA MET A 78 -3.85 1.38 -10.91
C MET A 78 -4.42 2.56 -10.15
N ARG A 79 -4.94 3.57 -10.85
CA ARG A 79 -5.44 4.79 -10.24
C ARG A 79 -6.55 4.53 -9.22
N ILE A 80 -7.55 3.73 -9.57
CA ILE A 80 -8.65 3.39 -8.68
C ILE A 80 -8.11 2.74 -7.39
N VAL A 81 -7.15 1.81 -7.53
CA VAL A 81 -6.52 1.18 -6.37
C VAL A 81 -5.68 2.17 -5.56
N TYR A 82 -4.83 2.98 -6.18
CA TYR A 82 -4.00 3.96 -5.44
C TYR A 82 -4.84 5.02 -4.74
N ARG A 83 -5.99 5.42 -5.29
CA ARG A 83 -6.96 6.27 -4.60
C ARG A 83 -7.55 5.59 -3.38
N TRP A 84 -7.93 4.31 -3.50
CA TRP A 84 -8.37 3.52 -2.36
C TRP A 84 -7.26 3.38 -1.30
N LEU A 85 -6.04 3.05 -1.70
CA LEU A 85 -4.91 2.91 -0.78
C LEU A 85 -4.58 4.25 -0.10
N ALA A 86 -4.63 5.37 -0.84
CA ALA A 86 -4.49 6.69 -0.27
C ALA A 86 -5.58 6.92 0.79
N PHE A 87 -6.85 6.69 0.47
CA PHE A 87 -7.93 6.79 1.45
C PHE A 87 -7.72 5.89 2.67
N LEU A 88 -7.37 4.62 2.46
CA LEU A 88 -7.14 3.66 3.54
C LEU A 88 -6.00 4.11 4.47
N PHE A 89 -4.88 4.55 3.92
CA PHE A 89 -3.71 4.93 4.70
C PHE A 89 -3.71 6.36 5.21
N THR A 90 -4.50 7.26 4.62
CA THR A 90 -4.55 8.67 5.06
C THR A 90 -5.83 9.03 5.79
N ARG A 91 -6.94 8.30 5.64
CA ARG A 91 -8.24 8.64 6.27
C ARG A 91 -8.71 7.62 7.30
N ILE A 92 -8.32 6.36 7.14
CA ILE A 92 -8.67 5.29 8.09
C ILE A 92 -7.52 5.03 9.05
N ALA A 93 -6.29 4.91 8.53
CA ALA A 93 -5.12 4.74 9.36
C ALA A 93 -4.72 6.08 10.00
N VAL A 94 -4.68 6.12 11.32
CA VAL A 94 -4.02 7.22 12.04
C VAL A 94 -2.56 6.85 12.18
N ASP A 95 -1.68 7.67 11.60
CA ASP A 95 -0.26 7.46 11.74
C ASP A 95 0.19 7.80 13.18
N PHE A 96 0.67 6.79 13.89
CA PHE A 96 1.29 6.92 15.22
C PHE A 96 2.81 6.89 15.14
N SER A 97 3.42 6.91 13.95
CA SER A 97 4.87 6.89 13.78
C SER A 97 5.54 8.06 14.53
N ASP A 98 4.94 9.25 14.48
CA ASP A 98 5.38 10.42 15.24
C ASP A 98 5.27 10.24 16.76
N SER A 99 4.33 9.41 17.21
CA SER A 99 4.14 9.06 18.63
C SER A 99 5.08 7.94 19.10
N VAL A 100 5.76 7.26 18.17
CA VAL A 100 6.71 6.18 18.47
C VAL A 100 8.10 6.63 18.03
N SER A 101 8.78 7.37 18.91
CA SER A 101 10.24 7.59 18.80
C SER A 101 11.01 6.31 19.15
N ALA A 102 10.77 5.23 18.41
CA ALA A 102 11.67 4.09 18.41
C ALA A 102 12.90 4.47 17.59
N GLN A 103 13.82 5.20 18.22
CA GLN A 103 15.22 5.22 17.84
C GLN A 103 16.04 4.47 18.91
N PRO A 104 15.97 3.12 19.04
CA PRO A 104 16.83 2.41 19.98
C PRO A 104 18.21 2.09 19.39
N SER A 105 18.57 2.57 18.19
CA SER A 105 19.74 2.07 17.46
C SER A 105 20.78 3.11 17.04
N ALA A 106 20.52 4.42 17.15
CA ALA A 106 21.48 5.42 16.68
C ALA A 106 22.74 5.57 17.57
N ILE A 107 22.66 5.22 18.86
CA ILE A 107 23.77 5.38 19.83
C ILE A 107 24.42 4.03 20.14
N ARG A 108 24.63 3.16 19.14
CA ARG A 108 25.48 1.98 19.32
C ARG A 108 26.95 2.39 19.08
N PRO A 109 27.86 2.25 20.06
CA PRO A 109 29.28 2.46 19.83
C PRO A 109 29.77 1.53 18.71
N LYS A 110 30.30 2.07 17.61
CA LYS A 110 30.75 1.29 16.45
C LYS A 110 32.08 0.55 16.68
N LYS A 111 32.89 1.00 17.64
CA LYS A 111 34.20 0.40 17.93
C LYS A 111 34.10 -0.64 19.05
N PRO A 112 34.62 -1.87 18.86
CA PRO A 112 34.67 -2.88 19.91
C PRO A 112 35.61 -2.44 21.04
N GLY A 113 35.22 -2.72 22.29
CA GLY A 113 36.01 -2.38 23.48
C GLY A 113 35.18 -2.23 24.75
N PHE A 114 35.81 -1.75 25.83
CA PHE A 114 35.18 -1.55 27.14
C PHE A 114 33.92 -0.69 27.08
N ARG A 115 33.89 0.31 26.20
CA ARG A 115 32.70 1.16 25.96
C ARG A 115 31.50 0.38 25.41
N LEU A 116 31.73 -0.61 24.53
CA LEU A 116 30.66 -1.45 23.99
C LEU A 116 30.16 -2.45 25.03
N TRP A 117 31.06 -3.00 25.85
CA TRP A 117 30.70 -3.87 26.97
C TRP A 117 29.87 -3.13 28.02
N LEU A 118 30.29 -1.93 28.40
CA LEU A 118 29.56 -1.07 29.35
C LEU A 118 28.21 -0.64 28.78
N TRP A 119 28.16 -0.28 27.49
CA TRP A 119 26.91 0.02 26.79
C TRP A 119 25.95 -1.18 26.77
N ARG A 120 26.45 -2.39 26.49
CA ARG A 120 25.64 -3.62 26.54
C ARG A 120 25.08 -3.88 27.94
N LYS A 121 25.88 -3.66 28.99
CA LYS A 121 25.44 -3.81 30.39
C LYS A 121 24.40 -2.75 30.77
N MET A 122 24.60 -1.50 30.35
CA MET A 122 23.63 -0.42 30.55
C MET A 122 22.31 -0.67 29.83
N VAL A 123 22.34 -1.07 28.55
CA VAL A 123 21.15 -1.42 27.77
C VAL A 123 20.43 -2.61 28.39
N PHE A 124 21.16 -3.64 28.82
CA PHE A 124 20.59 -4.78 29.53
C PHE A 124 19.87 -4.35 30.81
N PHE A 125 20.47 -3.49 31.63
CA PHE A 125 19.83 -2.96 32.84
C PHE A 125 18.60 -2.11 32.52
N ILE A 126 18.64 -1.25 31.50
CA ILE A 126 17.50 -0.43 31.08
C ILE A 126 16.37 -1.29 30.51
N ILE A 127 16.67 -2.34 29.76
CA ILE A 127 15.66 -3.26 29.21
C ILE A 127 15.05 -4.12 30.33
N GLN A 128 15.87 -4.64 31.24
CA GLN A 128 15.44 -5.59 32.26
C GLN A 128 14.76 -4.93 33.46
N PHE A 129 15.14 -3.71 33.83
CA PHE A 129 14.61 -2.99 34.99
C PHE A 129 13.90 -1.69 34.66
N GLY A 130 13.95 -1.22 33.41
CA GLY A 130 13.29 0.00 32.94
C GLY A 130 11.95 -0.11 32.22
N PRO A 131 11.12 -1.19 32.25
CA PRO A 131 9.82 -1.21 31.57
C PRO A 131 8.96 0.02 31.89
N LEU A 132 8.87 0.40 33.17
CA LEU A 132 8.06 1.54 33.64
C LEU A 132 8.64 2.91 33.26
N ILE A 133 9.97 3.02 33.12
CA ILE A 133 10.64 4.28 32.76
C ILE A 133 10.65 4.44 31.23
N ARG A 134 10.86 3.35 30.50
CA ARG A 134 10.80 3.31 29.03
C ARG A 134 9.39 3.62 28.56
N GLU A 135 8.37 3.07 29.20
CA GLU A 135 6.97 3.43 28.95
C GLU A 135 6.69 4.90 29.29
N ARG A 136 7.10 5.41 30.47
CA ARG A 136 6.88 6.83 30.85
C ARG A 136 7.61 7.83 29.96
N ILE A 137 8.84 7.52 29.52
CA ILE A 137 9.60 8.37 28.58
C ILE A 137 8.99 8.28 27.19
N ALA A 138 8.65 7.07 26.74
CA ALA A 138 7.96 6.87 25.46
C ALA A 138 6.56 7.47 25.45
N LEU A 139 5.91 7.67 26.61
CA LEU A 139 4.63 8.37 26.79
C LEU A 139 4.80 9.90 26.84
N ARG A 140 5.88 10.41 27.44
CA ARG A 140 6.15 11.86 27.58
C ARG A 140 6.45 12.57 26.26
N GLY A 141 6.89 11.85 25.23
CA GLY A 141 7.07 12.36 23.88
C GLY A 141 5.91 12.07 22.92
N ARG A 142 4.81 11.46 23.38
CA ARG A 142 3.63 11.16 22.54
C ARG A 142 2.76 12.39 22.41
N THR A 143 3.14 13.28 21.51
CA THR A 143 2.14 14.09 20.85
C THR A 143 1.85 13.41 19.54
N SER A 144 0.65 12.86 19.39
CA SER A 144 0.10 12.63 18.05
C SER A 144 0.23 13.94 17.26
N SER A 145 0.35 13.85 15.93
CA SER A 145 0.32 15.05 15.09
C SER A 145 -0.92 15.88 15.46
N ASP A 146 -0.79 17.20 15.44
CA ASP A 146 -1.91 18.07 15.85
C ASP A 146 -3.15 17.78 15.00
N GLU A 147 -2.96 17.46 13.72
CA GLU A 147 -4.02 16.98 12.83
C GLU A 147 -4.74 15.73 13.35
N ALA A 148 -4.01 14.71 13.81
CA ALA A 148 -4.63 13.51 14.38
C ALA A 148 -5.43 13.80 15.65
N LYS A 149 -4.94 14.70 16.52
CA LYS A 149 -5.68 15.14 17.71
C LYS A 149 -6.98 15.84 17.32
N ASP A 150 -6.90 16.76 16.36
CA ASP A 150 -8.04 17.55 15.91
C ASP A 150 -9.11 16.66 15.27
N ILE A 151 -8.71 15.63 14.52
CA ILE A 151 -9.62 14.63 13.94
C ILE A 151 -10.32 13.81 15.03
N PHE A 152 -9.57 13.32 16.03
CA PHE A 152 -10.18 12.58 17.14
C PHE A 152 -11.13 13.46 17.95
N ALA A 153 -10.76 14.72 18.20
CA ALA A 153 -11.61 15.68 18.90
C ALA A 153 -12.90 15.92 18.11
N ASP A 154 -12.84 16.19 16.81
CA ASP A 154 -14.03 16.38 15.97
C ASP A 154 -14.95 15.16 15.98
N VAL A 155 -14.40 13.94 15.92
CA VAL A 155 -15.19 12.70 15.94
C VAL A 155 -15.90 12.49 17.27
N ILE A 156 -15.20 12.74 18.39
CA ILE A 156 -15.76 12.57 19.74
C ILE A 156 -16.78 13.67 20.05
N GLU A 157 -16.45 14.93 19.77
CA GLU A 157 -17.29 16.09 20.08
C GLU A 157 -18.59 16.10 19.27
N HIS A 158 -18.56 15.63 18.03
CA HIS A 158 -19.72 15.60 17.14
C HIS A 158 -20.38 14.21 17.04
N GLY A 159 -19.91 13.22 17.82
CA GLY A 159 -20.49 11.87 17.85
C GLY A 159 -20.48 11.15 16.50
N ARG A 160 -19.41 11.29 15.72
CA ARG A 160 -19.30 10.66 14.39
C ARG A 160 -19.06 9.16 14.51
N SER A 161 -19.57 8.39 13.55
CA SER A 161 -19.44 6.93 13.57
C SER A 161 -18.03 6.46 13.18
N ASN A 162 -17.34 7.19 12.29
CA ASN A 162 -16.00 6.82 11.82
C ASN A 162 -15.05 8.02 11.78
N LEU A 163 -13.74 7.75 11.88
CA LEU A 163 -12.70 8.78 11.70
C LEU A 163 -12.74 9.42 10.31
N ALA A 164 -13.08 8.64 9.29
CA ALA A 164 -13.17 9.11 7.91
C ALA A 164 -14.25 10.20 7.72
N ASP A 165 -15.24 10.27 8.62
CA ASP A 165 -16.34 11.24 8.57
C ASP A 165 -15.95 12.61 9.13
N SER A 166 -14.71 12.76 9.63
CA SER A 166 -14.24 14.03 10.16
C SER A 166 -14.10 15.11 9.08
N ILE A 167 -14.56 16.33 9.39
CA ILE A 167 -14.45 17.48 8.49
C ILE A 167 -13.06 18.14 8.55
N VAL A 168 -12.25 17.77 9.54
CA VAL A 168 -10.91 18.32 9.78
C VAL A 168 -9.92 17.80 8.75
N TRP A 169 -10.20 16.65 8.14
CA TRP A 169 -9.35 16.10 7.12
C TRP A 169 -9.17 17.06 5.94
N LYS A 170 -7.92 17.35 5.59
CA LYS A 170 -7.59 18.15 4.42
C LYS A 170 -8.16 17.50 3.16
N HIS A 171 -8.86 18.29 2.36
CA HIS A 171 -9.31 17.84 1.04
C HIS A 171 -8.10 17.63 0.13
N SER A 172 -8.06 16.48 -0.56
CA SER A 172 -7.07 16.27 -1.62
C SER A 172 -7.42 17.20 -2.78
N THR A 173 -6.48 18.07 -3.16
CA THR A 173 -6.60 18.96 -4.33
C THR A 173 -5.86 18.40 -5.55
N THR A 174 -5.49 17.11 -5.50
CA THR A 174 -4.74 16.46 -6.58
C THR A 174 -5.61 16.33 -7.84
N SER A 175 -5.13 16.85 -8.97
CA SER A 175 -5.79 16.70 -10.26
C SER A 175 -5.56 15.32 -10.88
N LEU A 176 -6.43 14.92 -11.81
CA LEU A 176 -6.27 13.67 -12.57
C LEU A 176 -4.92 13.60 -13.29
N ASP A 177 -4.48 14.71 -13.89
CA ASP A 177 -3.19 14.81 -14.57
C ASP A 177 -2.03 14.58 -13.60
N ARG A 178 -2.12 15.15 -12.39
CA ARG A 178 -1.08 14.99 -11.37
C ARG A 178 -0.98 13.55 -10.88
N GLU A 179 -2.12 12.90 -10.63
CA GLU A 179 -2.14 11.47 -10.30
C GLU A 179 -1.53 10.62 -11.43
N THR A 180 -1.89 10.91 -12.69
CA THR A 180 -1.35 10.20 -13.85
C THR A 180 0.17 10.34 -13.93
N GLN A 181 0.67 11.56 -13.71
CA GLN A 181 2.10 11.83 -13.66
C GLN A 181 2.80 11.03 -12.55
N MET A 182 2.25 11.02 -11.34
CA MET A 182 2.83 10.28 -10.21
C MET A 182 2.87 8.76 -10.48
N LEU A 183 1.82 8.21 -11.08
CA LEU A 183 1.79 6.81 -11.48
C LEU A 183 2.83 6.50 -12.56
N ARG A 184 3.01 7.39 -13.54
CA ARG A 184 4.08 7.27 -14.56
C ARG A 184 5.47 7.30 -13.95
N GLU A 185 5.74 8.24 -13.04
CA GLU A 185 7.01 8.33 -12.31
C GLU A 185 7.29 7.04 -11.52
N ARG A 186 6.25 6.48 -10.87
CA ARG A 186 6.34 5.20 -10.17
C ARG A 186 6.63 4.04 -11.12
N LEU A 187 5.93 3.96 -12.25
CA LEU A 187 6.15 2.93 -13.27
C LEU A 187 7.56 3.00 -13.86
N GLY A 188 8.06 4.21 -14.17
CA GLY A 188 9.43 4.39 -14.66
C GLY A 188 10.50 4.03 -13.62
N THR A 189 10.18 4.16 -12.33
CA THR A 189 11.06 3.67 -11.24
C THR A 189 11.07 2.14 -11.19
N LEU A 190 9.90 1.50 -11.31
CA LEU A 190 9.78 0.03 -11.34
C LEU A 190 10.49 -0.56 -12.55
N GLU A 191 10.33 0.04 -13.73
CA GLU A 191 11.03 -0.33 -14.96
C GLU A 191 12.55 -0.35 -14.75
N LYS A 192 13.12 0.75 -14.23
CA LYS A 192 14.56 0.89 -14.04
C LYS A 192 15.12 -0.02 -12.94
N ASP A 193 14.45 -0.11 -11.80
CA ASP A 193 15.02 -0.72 -10.59
C ASP A 193 14.73 -2.22 -10.49
N ARG A 194 13.56 -2.66 -10.98
CA ARG A 194 13.04 -4.01 -10.72
C ARG A 194 12.78 -4.81 -11.99
N TRP A 195 12.45 -4.15 -13.10
CA TRP A 195 12.00 -4.83 -14.30
C TRP A 195 12.97 -4.78 -15.49
N GLY A 196 14.09 -4.07 -15.38
CA GLY A 196 15.04 -3.90 -16.47
C GLY A 196 15.66 -5.19 -17.03
N ASN A 197 15.50 -6.32 -16.34
CA ASN A 197 16.00 -7.63 -16.76
C ASN A 197 14.95 -8.50 -17.49
N PHE A 198 13.68 -8.07 -17.58
CA PHE A 198 12.66 -8.86 -18.29
C PHE A 198 12.78 -8.67 -19.80
N VAL A 199 13.04 -9.77 -20.52
CA VAL A 199 13.28 -9.76 -21.98
C VAL A 199 12.02 -10.13 -22.77
N SER A 200 10.99 -10.68 -22.13
CA SER A 200 9.79 -11.15 -22.83
C SER A 200 8.93 -9.98 -23.32
N GLU A 201 8.63 -9.96 -24.62
CA GLU A 201 7.71 -8.98 -25.24
C GLU A 201 6.29 -9.04 -24.66
N LYS A 202 5.90 -10.20 -24.12
CA LYS A 202 4.59 -10.41 -23.49
C LYS A 202 4.59 -10.11 -21.99
N SER A 203 5.67 -9.55 -21.46
CA SER A 203 5.74 -9.23 -20.03
C SER A 203 5.01 -7.93 -19.69
N LEU A 204 4.54 -7.83 -18.45
CA LEU A 204 4.04 -6.55 -17.93
C LEU A 204 5.08 -5.43 -18.08
N ALA A 205 6.36 -5.74 -17.84
CA ALA A 205 7.45 -4.80 -18.03
C ALA A 205 7.49 -4.22 -19.45
N ALA A 206 7.36 -5.07 -20.47
CA ALA A 206 7.33 -4.64 -21.87
C ALA A 206 6.10 -3.75 -22.16
N THR A 207 4.92 -4.15 -21.68
CA THR A 207 3.68 -3.37 -21.80
C THR A 207 3.81 -1.98 -21.18
N VAL A 208 4.34 -1.89 -19.96
CA VAL A 208 4.57 -0.63 -19.26
C VAL A 208 5.60 0.23 -19.99
N SER A 209 6.68 -0.36 -20.49
CA SER A 209 7.72 0.36 -21.24
C SER A 209 7.14 1.00 -22.51
N ALA A 210 6.30 0.26 -23.25
CA ALA A 210 5.59 0.77 -24.43
C ALA A 210 4.63 1.93 -24.08
N TYR A 211 3.90 1.82 -22.96
CA TYR A 211 3.03 2.88 -22.47
C TYR A 211 3.80 4.16 -22.11
N LEU A 212 4.92 4.03 -21.42
CA LEU A 212 5.78 5.16 -21.04
C LEU A 212 6.41 5.83 -22.27
N ALA A 213 6.84 5.05 -23.27
CA ALA A 213 7.41 5.57 -24.51
C ALA A 213 6.40 6.38 -25.35
N THR A 214 5.14 5.93 -25.40
CA THR A 214 4.06 6.63 -26.13
C THR A 214 3.70 7.96 -25.47
N SER A 215 3.81 8.02 -24.15
CA SER A 215 3.42 9.18 -23.33
C SER A 215 4.48 10.29 -23.29
N ALA A 216 5.69 10.05 -23.79
CA ALA A 216 6.79 11.02 -23.81
C ALA A 216 6.81 11.91 -25.07
N ARG A 217 5.91 11.65 -26.02
CA ARG A 217 5.71 12.43 -27.25
C ARG A 217 4.56 13.41 -27.08
#